data_AF-H2YI62-F1
#
_entry.id   AF-H2YI62-F1
#
_cell.length_a   1.000
_cell.length_b   1.000
_cell.length_c   1.000
_cell.angle_alpha   90.00
_cell.angle_beta   90.00
_cell.angle_gamma   90.00
#
_symmetry.space_group_name_H-M   'P 1'
#
loop_
_entity.id
_entity.type
_entity.pdbx_description
1 polymer ?
#
loop_
_entity_poly.entity_id
_entity_poly.type
_entity_poly.pdbx_seq_one_letter_code
_entity_poly.pdbx_strand_id
1 'polypeptide(L)'
;MFFISGWVAGKVGNNSILVVGLLFASLRCFLYTILTSAWQLLLVEVLHGFSFALPMAAMCSYSAALAPPGMTATLIGLTQGVYWGLGNMLGALVGGVLYRIYSPIVMFRTTALLGVVTAIIYTISVACLRNYNPELKVKVDYEAAELEPCHKEEYSP
;
A
#
# COMPACT_ATOMS: atom_id res chain seq x y z
N MET A 1 7.78 -2.34 13.14
CA MET A 1 7.51 -3.56 12.35
C MET A 1 8.32 -3.54 11.04
N PHE A 2 9.66 -3.42 11.12
CA PHE A 2 10.57 -3.45 9.97
C PHE A 2 11.37 -4.77 9.87
N PHE A 3 11.28 -5.66 10.87
CA PHE A 3 12.07 -6.89 10.90
C PHE A 3 11.53 -8.03 10.02
N ILE A 4 10.26 -7.95 9.59
CA ILE A 4 9.65 -8.97 8.72
C ILE A 4 9.72 -8.56 7.24
N SER A 5 10.07 -7.31 6.94
CA SER A 5 10.19 -6.84 5.56
C SER A 5 11.42 -7.41 4.86
N GLY A 6 12.50 -7.75 5.59
CA GLY A 6 13.73 -8.28 4.98
C GLY A 6 13.56 -9.64 4.29
N TRP A 7 12.73 -10.54 4.85
CA TRP A 7 12.58 -11.89 4.30
C TRP A 7 11.51 -12.00 3.21
N VAL A 8 10.51 -11.10 3.22
CA VAL A 8 9.48 -11.03 2.18
C VAL A 8 9.95 -10.20 0.97
N ALA A 9 10.83 -9.21 1.19
CA ALA A 9 11.37 -8.38 0.11
C ALA A 9 12.32 -9.13 -0.84
N GLY A 10 13.08 -10.12 -0.36
CA GLY A 10 14.03 -10.88 -1.20
C GLY A 10 13.40 -11.83 -2.22
N LYS A 11 12.09 -12.12 -2.13
CA LYS A 11 11.42 -13.08 -3.03
C LYS A 11 10.21 -12.53 -3.76
N VAL A 12 9.75 -11.34 -3.39
CA VAL A 12 8.45 -10.82 -3.80
C VAL A 12 8.61 -9.33 -4.12
N GLY A 13 8.85 -9.03 -5.40
CA GLY A 13 9.12 -7.66 -5.87
C GLY A 13 8.07 -6.66 -5.39
N ASN A 14 8.49 -5.40 -5.23
CA ASN A 14 7.76 -4.26 -4.65
C ASN A 14 6.25 -4.19 -5.03
N ASN A 15 5.92 -4.67 -6.23
CA ASN A 15 4.58 -4.79 -6.77
C ASN A 15 3.63 -5.67 -5.94
N SER A 16 4.11 -6.78 -5.38
CA SER A 16 3.30 -7.72 -4.62
C SER A 16 3.02 -7.27 -3.19
N ILE A 17 3.90 -6.46 -2.61
CA ILE A 17 3.70 -5.86 -1.28
C ILE A 17 2.49 -4.91 -1.31
N LEU A 18 2.36 -4.15 -2.41
CA LEU A 18 1.21 -3.28 -2.65
C LEU A 18 -0.08 -4.07 -2.90
N VAL A 19 -0.02 -5.15 -3.70
CA VAL A 19 -1.18 -6.02 -3.92
C VAL A 19 -1.64 -6.71 -2.63
N VAL A 20 -0.71 -7.21 -1.82
CA VAL A 20 -1.01 -7.81 -0.51
C VAL A 20 -1.64 -6.76 0.43
N GLY A 21 -1.10 -5.54 0.48
CA GLY A 21 -1.70 -4.44 1.25
C GLY A 21 -3.13 -4.12 0.83
N LEU A 22 -3.40 -4.08 -0.49
CA LEU A 22 -4.76 -3.87 -1.00
C LEU A 22 -5.70 -5.04 -0.71
N LEU A 23 -5.22 -6.28 -0.80
CA LEU A 23 -6.01 -7.47 -0.43
C LEU A 23 -6.39 -7.46 1.05
N PHE A 24 -5.46 -7.11 1.95
CA PHE A 24 -5.77 -6.93 3.37
C PHE A 24 -6.76 -5.79 3.59
N ALA A 25 -6.67 -4.68 2.84
CA ALA A 25 -7.62 -3.58 2.92
C ALA A 25 -9.04 -3.98 2.46
N SER A 26 -9.15 -4.81 1.40
CA SER A 26 -10.43 -5.38 0.95
C SER A 26 -11.00 -6.37 1.97
N LEU A 27 -10.17 -7.25 2.51
CA LEU A 27 -10.55 -8.18 3.57
C LEU A 27 -11.06 -7.42 4.81
N ARG A 28 -10.41 -6.32 5.17
CA ARG A 28 -10.81 -5.43 6.26
C ARG A 28 -12.23 -4.91 6.05
N CYS A 29 -12.52 -4.35 4.86
CA CYS A 29 -13.85 -3.82 4.55
C CYS A 29 -14.94 -4.90 4.59
N PHE A 30 -14.60 -6.14 4.22
CA PHE A 30 -15.50 -7.28 4.36
C PHE A 30 -15.73 -7.67 5.84
N LEU A 31 -14.68 -7.68 6.66
CA LEU A 31 -14.78 -7.94 8.11
C LEU A 31 -15.66 -6.90 8.83
N TYR A 32 -15.61 -5.62 8.45
CA TYR A 32 -16.53 -4.60 8.99
C TYR A 32 -18.01 -4.89 8.72
N THR A 33 -18.33 -5.66 7.67
CA THR A 33 -19.72 -6.03 7.36
C THR A 33 -20.27 -7.12 8.30
N ILE A 34 -19.39 -7.93 8.90
CA ILE A 34 -19.75 -9.09 9.73
C ILE A 34 -19.55 -8.78 11.23
N LEU A 35 -18.95 -7.62 11.55
CA LEU A 35 -18.59 -7.26 12.91
C LEU A 35 -19.83 -7.05 13.79
N THR A 36 -19.99 -7.91 14.79
CA THR A 36 -21.07 -7.82 15.79
C THR A 36 -20.53 -7.73 17.22
N SER A 37 -19.22 -7.95 17.45
CA SER A 37 -18.61 -8.01 18.78
C SER A 37 -17.28 -7.23 18.87
N ALA A 38 -17.02 -6.63 20.04
CA ALA A 38 -15.85 -5.79 20.31
C ALA A 38 -14.50 -6.54 20.20
N TRP A 39 -14.48 -7.86 20.43
CA TRP A 39 -13.24 -8.65 20.33
C TRP A 39 -12.76 -8.82 18.88
N GLN A 40 -13.69 -8.85 17.92
CA GLN A 40 -13.36 -8.94 16.50
C GLN A 40 -12.72 -7.63 15.99
N LEU A 41 -13.05 -6.49 16.62
CA LEU A 41 -12.47 -5.20 16.30
C LEU A 41 -10.97 -5.16 16.57
N LEU A 42 -10.51 -5.75 17.68
CA LEU A 42 -9.08 -5.83 18.00
C LEU A 42 -8.28 -6.56 16.93
N LEU A 43 -8.82 -7.66 16.40
CA LEU A 43 -8.16 -8.40 15.32
C LEU A 43 -8.12 -7.59 14.02
N VAL A 44 -9.20 -6.87 13.71
CA VAL A 44 -9.27 -5.97 12.54
C VAL A 44 -8.25 -4.84 12.64
N GLU A 45 -8.01 -4.31 13.84
CA GLU A 45 -7.06 -3.21 14.05
C GLU A 45 -5.61 -3.65 13.79
N VAL A 46 -5.26 -4.89 14.15
CA VAL A 46 -3.96 -5.47 13.80
C VAL A 46 -3.81 -5.58 12.28
N LEU A 47 -4.85 -6.04 11.56
CA LEU A 47 -4.86 -6.09 10.10
C LEU A 47 -4.78 -4.70 9.46
N HIS A 48 -5.32 -3.67 10.12
CA HIS A 48 -5.23 -2.29 9.65
C HIS A 48 -3.78 -1.82 9.59
N GLY A 49 -2.99 -2.12 10.63
CA GLY A 49 -1.56 -1.81 10.67
C GLY A 49 -0.80 -2.36 9.47
N PHE A 50 -1.03 -3.62 9.10
CA PHE A 50 -0.38 -4.24 7.93
C PHE A 50 -0.85 -3.64 6.60
N SER A 51 -2.16 -3.43 6.46
CA SER A 51 -2.75 -2.84 5.25
C SER A 51 -2.25 -1.42 4.99
N PHE A 52 -1.92 -0.69 6.05
CA PHE A 52 -1.45 0.68 5.98
C PHE A 52 0.08 0.77 5.84
N ALA A 53 0.83 0.01 6.64
CA ALA A 53 2.29 0.10 6.67
C ALA A 53 2.96 -0.36 5.36
N LEU A 54 2.45 -1.42 4.73
CA LEU A 54 3.05 -2.00 3.53
C LEU A 54 2.98 -1.04 2.31
N PRO A 55 1.80 -0.50 1.93
CA PRO A 55 1.73 0.48 0.83
C PRO A 55 2.47 1.77 1.12
N MET A 56 2.45 2.24 2.37
CA MET A 56 3.14 3.46 2.77
C MET A 56 4.65 3.33 2.65
N ALA A 57 5.22 2.21 3.08
CA ALA A 57 6.64 1.93 2.91
C ALA A 57 7.02 1.86 1.42
N ALA A 58 6.25 1.12 0.62
CA ALA A 58 6.47 1.00 -0.83
C ALA A 58 6.39 2.36 -1.55
N MET A 59 5.43 3.20 -1.16
CA MET A 59 5.28 4.56 -1.69
C MET A 59 6.51 5.42 -1.38
N CYS A 60 6.97 5.41 -0.12
CA CYS A 60 8.15 6.17 0.28
C CYS A 60 9.42 5.70 -0.45
N SER A 61 9.64 4.38 -0.55
CA SER A 61 10.78 3.82 -1.29
C SER A 61 10.73 4.18 -2.77
N TYR A 62 9.56 4.07 -3.41
CA TYR A 62 9.39 4.42 -4.82
C TYR A 62 9.62 5.92 -5.07
N SER A 63 9.06 6.79 -4.24
CA SER A 63 9.30 8.22 -4.32
C SER A 63 10.76 8.59 -4.02
N ALA A 64 11.44 7.84 -3.16
CA ALA A 64 12.86 8.06 -2.87
C ALA A 64 13.74 7.70 -4.08
N ALA A 65 13.47 6.57 -4.73
CA ALA A 65 14.20 6.11 -5.91
C ALA A 65 13.99 7.00 -7.15
N LEU A 66 12.82 7.63 -7.26
CA LEU A 66 12.50 8.55 -8.36
C LEU A 66 13.06 9.97 -8.13
N ALA A 67 13.48 10.31 -6.92
CA ALA A 67 13.89 11.65 -6.58
C ALA A 67 15.29 11.99 -7.12
N PRO A 68 15.51 13.21 -7.65
CA PRO A 68 16.84 13.68 -7.98
C PRO A 68 17.70 13.85 -6.70
N PRO A 69 19.03 13.73 -6.81
CA PRO A 69 19.93 13.77 -5.66
C PRO A 69 19.73 15.06 -4.84
N GLY A 70 19.48 14.91 -3.54
CA GLY A 70 19.25 16.02 -2.61
C GLY A 70 17.80 16.48 -2.44
N MET A 71 16.83 15.93 -3.18
CA MET A 71 15.40 16.31 -3.09
C MET A 71 14.46 15.18 -2.65
N THR A 72 15.00 14.07 -2.14
CA THR A 72 14.26 12.88 -1.70
C THR A 72 13.16 13.21 -0.70
N ALA A 73 13.47 14.01 0.33
CA ALA A 73 12.50 14.39 1.36
C ALA A 73 11.32 15.19 0.79
N THR A 74 11.58 16.08 -0.18
CA THR A 74 10.55 16.88 -0.83
C THR A 74 9.60 16.02 -1.67
N LEU A 75 10.13 15.04 -2.40
CA LEU A 75 9.31 14.15 -3.25
C LEU A 75 8.44 13.22 -2.40
N ILE A 76 9.00 12.65 -1.33
CA ILE A 76 8.24 11.86 -0.35
C ILE A 76 7.17 12.73 0.30
N GLY A 77 7.52 13.93 0.77
CA GLY A 77 6.58 14.87 1.38
C GLY A 77 5.43 15.26 0.46
N LEU A 78 5.71 15.51 -0.83
CA LEU A 78 4.67 15.79 -1.82
C LEU A 78 3.75 14.59 -2.02
N THR A 79 4.32 13.39 -2.16
CA THR A 79 3.54 12.16 -2.39
C THR A 79 2.64 11.85 -1.18
N GLN A 80 3.19 11.99 0.03
CA GLN A 80 2.45 11.85 1.29
C GLN A 80 1.37 12.92 1.43
N GLY A 81 1.65 14.16 1.04
CA GLY A 81 0.68 15.25 1.03
C GLY A 81 -0.48 14.99 0.08
N VAL A 82 -0.23 14.45 -1.10
CA VAL A 82 -1.29 14.06 -2.04
C VAL A 82 -2.12 12.90 -1.49
N TYR A 83 -1.47 11.90 -0.91
CA TYR A 83 -2.14 10.73 -0.32
C TYR A 83 -3.06 11.12 0.85
N TRP A 84 -2.52 11.79 1.85
CA TRP A 84 -3.26 12.20 3.04
C TRP A 84 -4.16 13.41 2.84
N GLY A 85 -3.85 14.27 1.88
CA GLY A 85 -4.67 15.43 1.54
C GLY A 85 -5.76 15.07 0.55
N LEU A 86 -5.41 15.07 -0.75
CA LEU A 86 -6.38 14.89 -1.84
C LEU A 86 -7.06 13.52 -1.80
N GLY A 87 -6.29 12.44 -1.59
CA GLY A 87 -6.84 11.09 -1.52
C GLY A 87 -7.88 10.95 -0.40
N ASN A 88 -7.51 11.40 0.80
CA ASN A 88 -8.41 11.36 1.95
C ASN A 88 -9.64 12.27 1.77
N MET A 89 -9.47 13.47 1.21
CA MET A 89 -10.57 14.40 0.94
C MET A 89 -11.59 13.81 -0.03
N LEU A 90 -11.12 13.26 -1.16
CA LEU A 90 -11.99 12.63 -2.17
C LEU A 90 -12.70 11.41 -1.58
N GLY A 91 -11.98 10.57 -0.83
CA GLY A 91 -12.56 9.40 -0.16
C GLY A 91 -13.63 9.79 0.86
N ALA A 92 -13.40 10.81 1.67
CA ALA A 92 -14.35 11.30 2.65
C ALA A 92 -15.59 11.94 2.00
N LEU A 93 -15.43 12.69 0.91
CA LEU A 93 -16.54 13.29 0.19
C LEU A 93 -17.44 12.22 -0.44
N VAL A 94 -16.83 11.30 -1.20
CA VAL A 94 -17.57 10.20 -1.86
C VAL A 94 -18.20 9.28 -0.82
N GLY A 95 -17.44 8.90 0.22
CA GLY A 95 -17.92 8.07 1.31
C GLY A 95 -19.06 8.72 2.10
N GLY A 96 -18.95 10.01 2.41
CA GLY A 96 -19.99 10.76 3.13
C GLY A 96 -21.29 10.89 2.33
N VAL A 97 -21.20 11.11 1.02
CA VAL A 97 -22.39 11.11 0.14
C VAL A 97 -23.04 9.73 0.11
N LEU A 98 -22.25 8.66 -0.05
CA LEU A 98 -22.77 7.29 -0.05
C LEU A 98 -23.42 6.91 1.29
N TYR A 99 -22.80 7.31 2.40
CA TYR A 99 -23.33 7.09 3.75
C TYR A 99 -24.72 7.69 3.92
N ARG A 100 -24.92 8.92 3.39
CA ARG A 100 -26.18 9.66 3.55
C ARG A 100 -27.33 9.08 2.71
N ILE A 101 -27.03 8.42 1.57
CA ILE A 101 -28.05 7.98 0.61
C ILE A 101 -28.37 6.48 0.74
N TYR A 102 -27.37 5.60 0.93
CA TYR A 102 -27.52 4.16 0.66
C TYR A 102 -27.29 3.22 1.86
N SER A 103 -27.16 3.73 3.08
CA SER A 103 -26.83 2.98 4.31
C SER A 103 -25.34 2.58 4.43
N PRO A 104 -24.76 2.60 5.65
CA PRO A 104 -23.34 2.32 5.89
C PRO A 104 -22.84 0.97 5.33
N ILE A 105 -23.68 -0.06 5.31
CA ILE A 105 -23.29 -1.39 4.81
C ILE A 105 -22.97 -1.35 3.31
N VAL A 106 -23.76 -0.59 2.53
CA VAL A 106 -23.53 -0.43 1.09
C VAL A 106 -22.26 0.38 0.86
N MET A 107 -22.02 1.42 1.66
CA MET A 107 -20.77 2.18 1.62
C MET A 107 -19.55 1.27 1.80
N PHE A 108 -19.48 0.45 2.86
CA PHE A 108 -18.35 -0.45 3.07
C PHE A 108 -18.14 -1.46 1.93
N ARG A 109 -19.23 -1.99 1.35
CA ARG A 109 -19.15 -2.88 0.19
C ARG A 109 -18.61 -2.18 -1.05
N THR A 110 -19.04 -0.96 -1.32
CA THR A 110 -18.53 -0.17 -2.46
C THR A 110 -17.06 0.20 -2.29
N THR A 111 -16.63 0.55 -1.07
CA THR A 111 -15.21 0.78 -0.77
C THR A 111 -14.37 -0.49 -0.94
N ALA A 112 -14.90 -1.66 -0.53
CA ALA A 112 -14.24 -2.93 -0.75
C ALA A 112 -14.04 -3.24 -2.24
N LEU A 113 -15.09 -3.03 -3.06
CA LEU A 113 -15.04 -3.21 -4.51
C LEU A 113 -14.06 -2.24 -5.17
N LEU A 114 -14.09 -0.97 -4.78
CA LEU A 114 -13.13 0.02 -5.28
C LEU A 114 -11.69 -0.39 -4.96
N GLY A 115 -11.41 -0.90 -3.76
CA GLY A 115 -10.10 -1.43 -3.38
C GLY A 115 -9.64 -2.61 -4.25
N VAL A 116 -10.54 -3.52 -4.59
CA VAL A 116 -10.20 -4.65 -5.49
C VAL A 116 -9.93 -4.13 -6.91
N VAL A 117 -10.76 -3.20 -7.41
CA VAL A 117 -10.60 -2.62 -8.74
C VAL A 117 -9.28 -1.87 -8.86
N THR A 118 -8.90 -1.08 -7.86
CA THR A 118 -7.60 -0.39 -7.86
C THR A 118 -6.43 -1.38 -7.78
N ALA A 119 -6.56 -2.50 -7.07
CA ALA A 119 -5.54 -3.55 -7.06
C ALA A 119 -5.33 -4.18 -8.44
N ILE A 120 -6.43 -4.44 -9.15
CA ILE A 120 -6.39 -4.99 -10.51
C ILE A 120 -5.75 -3.98 -11.46
N ILE A 121 -6.19 -2.72 -11.43
CA ILE A 121 -5.63 -1.65 -12.28
C ILE A 121 -4.14 -1.49 -12.01
N TYR A 122 -3.71 -1.50 -10.75
CA TYR A 122 -2.30 -1.39 -10.39
C TYR A 122 -1.49 -2.56 -10.95
N THR A 123 -1.98 -3.79 -10.77
CA THR A 123 -1.33 -4.99 -11.31
C THR A 123 -1.20 -4.95 -12.83
N ILE A 124 -2.26 -4.53 -13.54
CA ILE A 124 -2.25 -4.36 -15.00
C ILE A 124 -1.28 -3.26 -15.42
N SER A 125 -1.27 -2.12 -14.73
CA SER A 125 -0.38 -0.99 -15.02
C SER A 125 1.07 -1.41 -14.93
N VAL A 126 1.44 -2.14 -13.88
CA VAL A 126 2.81 -2.62 -13.73
C VAL A 126 3.14 -3.72 -14.73
N ALA A 127 2.20 -4.61 -15.06
CA ALA A 127 2.39 -5.60 -16.12
C ALA A 127 2.62 -4.94 -17.49
N CYS A 128 1.83 -3.92 -17.83
CA CYS A 128 1.99 -3.13 -19.06
C CYS A 128 3.33 -2.38 -19.09
N LEU A 129 3.70 -1.69 -18.00
CA LEU A 129 4.96 -0.95 -17.93
C LEU A 129 6.18 -1.87 -18.03
N ARG A 130 6.11 -3.05 -17.42
CA ARG A 130 7.17 -4.06 -17.52
C ARG A 130 7.33 -4.61 -18.95
N ASN A 131 6.24 -4.67 -19.72
CA ASN A 131 6.27 -5.15 -21.10
C ASN A 131 6.72 -4.06 -22.09
N TYR A 132 6.53 -2.78 -21.74
CA TYR A 132 6.91 -1.63 -22.57
C TYR A 132 8.34 -1.16 -22.33
N ASN A 133 8.85 -1.23 -21.09
CA ASN A 133 10.14 -0.63 -20.73
C ASN A 133 11.08 -1.62 -19.99
N PRO A 134 11.96 -2.34 -20.71
CA PRO A 134 12.82 -3.39 -20.13
C PRO A 134 13.88 -2.84 -19.15
N GLU A 135 14.25 -1.55 -19.23
CA GLU A 135 15.17 -0.91 -18.28
C GLU A 135 14.56 -0.74 -16.88
N LEU A 136 13.23 -0.63 -16.79
CA LEU A 136 12.52 -0.56 -15.50
C LEU A 136 12.57 -1.91 -14.76
N LYS A 137 12.63 -3.01 -15.51
CA LYS A 137 12.80 -4.36 -14.97
C LYS A 137 14.15 -4.49 -14.26
N VAL A 138 15.22 -4.03 -14.91
CA VAL A 138 16.57 -4.00 -14.34
C VAL A 138 16.66 -3.12 -13.10
N LYS A 139 15.96 -1.98 -13.07
CA LYS A 139 15.97 -1.11 -11.88
C LYS A 139 15.22 -1.71 -10.69
N VAL A 140 14.04 -2.26 -10.92
CA VAL A 140 13.28 -2.93 -9.84
C VAL A 140 14.03 -4.16 -9.31
N ASP A 141 14.74 -4.89 -10.19
CA ASP A 141 15.57 -6.02 -9.81
C ASP A 141 16.87 -5.59 -9.05
N TYR A 142 17.46 -4.42 -9.35
CA TYR A 142 18.60 -3.84 -8.60
C TYR A 142 18.22 -3.35 -7.20
N GLU A 143 17.11 -2.62 -7.07
CA GLU A 143 16.59 -2.15 -5.78
C GLU A 143 16.15 -3.31 -4.89
N ALA A 144 15.63 -4.41 -5.47
CA ALA A 144 15.36 -5.63 -4.74
C ALA A 144 16.65 -6.35 -4.27
N ALA A 145 17.73 -6.28 -5.05
CA ALA A 145 19.02 -6.88 -4.72
C ALA A 145 19.86 -6.06 -3.71
N GLU A 146 19.69 -4.73 -3.65
CA GLU A 146 20.34 -3.85 -2.65
C GLU A 146 19.64 -3.83 -1.29
N LEU A 147 18.40 -4.30 -1.18
CA LEU A 147 17.72 -4.50 0.10
C LEU A 147 18.14 -5.80 0.82
N GLU A 148 18.84 -6.72 0.15
CA GLU A 148 19.38 -7.95 0.77
C GLU A 148 20.75 -7.82 1.49
N PRO A 149 21.70 -6.92 1.18
CA PRO A 149 23.00 -6.87 1.87
C PRO A 149 22.99 -5.96 3.11
N CYS A 150 22.10 -4.97 3.19
CA CYS A 150 22.17 -3.92 4.23
C CYS A 150 21.52 -4.31 5.58
N HIS A 151 20.96 -5.52 5.70
CA HIS A 151 20.45 -6.03 6.99
C HIS A 151 21.53 -6.79 7.80
N LYS A 152 22.83 -6.51 7.54
CA LYS A 152 23.94 -7.11 8.30
C LYS A 152 24.82 -6.14 9.08
N GLU A 153 24.68 -4.82 8.93
CA GLU A 153 25.64 -3.87 9.52
C GLU A 153 25.10 -3.01 10.67
N GLU A 154 23.84 -3.19 11.09
CA GLU A 154 23.25 -2.38 12.18
C GLU A 154 22.92 -3.17 13.46
N TYR A 155 23.56 -4.34 13.64
CA TYR A 155 23.62 -5.00 14.95
C TYR A 155 24.99 -5.65 15.19
N SER A 156 25.92 -4.89 15.77
CA SER A 156 26.90 -5.41 16.74
C SER A 156 27.63 -4.26 17.43
N PRO A 157 28.09 -4.51 18.66
CA PRO A 157 27.48 -4.15 19.94
C PRO A 157 27.69 -2.69 20.37
#